data_AF-A0A800GK87-F1
#
_entry.id   AF-A0A800GK87-F1
#
_cell.length_a   1.000
_cell.length_b   1.000
_cell.length_c   1.000
_cell.angle_alpha   90.00
_cell.angle_beta   90.00
_cell.angle_gamma   90.00
#
_symmetry.space_group_name_H-M   'P 1'
#
loop_
_entity.id
_entity.type
_entity.pdbx_description
1 polymer ?
#
loop_
_entity_poly.entity_id
_entity_poly.type
_entity_poly.pdbx_seq_one_letter_code
_entity_poly.pdbx_strand_id
1 'polypeptide(L)'
;MRQLLLITLLSLAVSSPAFAKKQFIDHNRLMDHGDGHLMDMDGGMVMGQNINTLPGGCDQIEAVEEITVHAGHKYAEKFPGRMFAFDIQEYQFEPCTKLTVHFVNDDNIRHQWMMHGLPKYLYPKGMFHLEVTGPGKISGTLIFPPNDKTYLVHCDISQHMEKGMKGQLKIGDGSGDLPSIPGVTANVIQDDYSGSIPEELIKPLSKAAKAKASEAQANNSGFSWVMVIGILAGVLLAPVLIRRFKGMSAGEIISAIVEMLSQGIASLIKIVSGLIAKYGSKKAIELPDK
;
A
#
# COMPACT_ATOMS: atom_id res chain seq x y z
N MET A 1 30.42 25.13 21.03
CA MET A 1 28.97 25.28 21.27
C MET A 1 28.19 25.79 20.04
N ARG A 2 28.60 26.87 19.38
CA ARG A 2 27.87 27.45 18.24
C ARG A 2 27.74 26.53 17.00
N GLN A 3 28.74 25.67 16.74
CA GLN A 3 28.72 24.71 15.62
C GLN A 3 27.84 23.47 15.88
N LEU A 4 27.75 22.98 17.12
CA LEU A 4 26.85 21.86 17.46
C LEU A 4 25.37 22.26 17.37
N LEU A 5 25.05 23.52 17.69
CA LEU A 5 23.70 24.08 17.59
C LEU A 5 23.22 24.25 16.13
N LEU A 6 24.14 24.57 15.22
CA LEU A 6 23.86 24.69 13.78
C LEU A 6 23.62 23.33 13.12
N ILE A 7 24.35 22.28 13.52
CA ILE A 7 24.19 20.92 12.98
C ILE A 7 22.86 20.32 13.46
N THR A 8 22.47 20.54 14.72
CA THR A 8 21.18 20.07 15.26
C THR A 8 19.98 20.78 14.63
N LEU A 9 20.05 22.10 14.41
CA LEU A 9 19.00 22.83 13.69
C LEU A 9 18.88 22.39 12.22
N LEU A 10 19.99 22.09 11.54
CA LEU A 10 19.97 21.66 10.15
C LEU A 10 19.46 20.22 10.00
N SER A 11 19.75 19.33 10.96
CA SER A 11 19.18 17.97 10.99
C SER A 11 17.66 17.96 11.24
N LEU A 12 17.13 18.89 12.02
CA LEU A 12 15.68 19.02 12.22
C LEU A 12 14.95 19.61 11.00
N ALA A 13 15.62 20.42 10.18
CA ALA A 13 15.03 21.03 8.99
C ALA A 13 14.95 20.07 7.78
N VAL A 14 15.83 19.06 7.72
CA VAL A 14 15.89 18.09 6.60
C VAL A 14 15.01 16.85 6.84
N SER A 15 14.54 16.60 8.07
CA SER A 15 13.65 15.49 8.39
C SER A 15 12.17 15.71 8.02
N SER A 16 11.78 16.91 7.57
CA SER A 16 10.36 17.28 7.45
C SER A 16 9.62 16.86 6.17
N PRO A 17 10.22 16.34 5.07
CA PRO A 17 9.42 15.80 3.96
C PRO A 17 9.23 14.27 4.02
N ALA A 18 9.97 13.54 4.87
CA ALA A 18 9.85 12.08 4.98
C ALA A 18 8.64 11.61 5.82
N PHE A 19 8.00 12.53 6.53
CA PHE A 19 6.74 12.31 7.24
C PHE A 19 5.61 13.12 6.60
N ALA A 20 5.50 13.08 5.27
CA ALA A 20 4.21 13.32 4.66
C ALA A 20 3.28 12.19 5.14
N LYS A 21 2.53 12.43 6.21
CA LYS A 21 1.41 11.57 6.65
C LYS A 21 0.61 11.24 5.38
N LYS A 22 0.50 9.96 5.02
CA LYS A 22 -0.31 9.53 3.86
C LYS A 22 -1.61 10.32 3.90
N GLN A 23 -1.88 11.12 2.87
CA GLN A 23 -3.08 11.93 2.84
C GLN A 23 -4.25 10.96 2.71
N PHE A 24 -4.96 10.81 3.82
CA PHE A 24 -6.02 9.84 3.96
C PHE A 24 -7.31 10.52 3.57
N ILE A 25 -7.94 10.04 2.50
CA ILE A 25 -9.13 10.65 1.91
C ILE A 25 -10.38 10.05 2.57
N ASP A 26 -11.30 10.90 3.02
CA ASP A 26 -12.60 10.46 3.54
C ASP A 26 -13.64 10.57 2.42
N HIS A 27 -14.10 9.42 1.91
CA HIS A 27 -15.04 9.30 0.80
C HIS A 27 -16.48 9.49 1.29
N ASN A 28 -16.83 10.74 1.60
CA ASN A 28 -18.16 11.12 2.10
C ASN A 28 -19.02 11.90 1.08
N ARG A 29 -18.46 12.22 -0.10
CA ARG A 29 -19.13 12.98 -1.18
C ARG A 29 -19.57 12.07 -2.32
N LEU A 30 -20.34 11.04 -1.98
CA LEU A 30 -20.80 10.05 -2.94
C LEU A 30 -21.96 10.61 -3.77
N MET A 31 -21.94 10.31 -5.07
CA MET A 31 -22.98 10.59 -6.03
C MET A 31 -23.64 9.28 -6.46
N ASP A 32 -24.95 9.30 -6.67
CA ASP A 32 -25.69 8.14 -7.14
C ASP A 32 -25.56 7.98 -8.66
N HIS A 33 -25.09 6.81 -9.09
CA HIS A 33 -24.92 6.43 -10.49
C HIS A 33 -25.97 5.41 -10.97
N GLY A 34 -27.01 5.16 -10.18
CA GLY A 34 -28.08 4.21 -10.47
C GLY A 34 -27.77 2.79 -9.97
N ASP A 35 -28.80 1.94 -9.95
CA ASP A 35 -28.73 0.53 -9.53
C ASP A 35 -28.06 0.31 -8.16
N GLY A 36 -28.15 1.30 -7.26
CA GLY A 36 -27.53 1.25 -5.92
C GLY A 36 -26.01 1.40 -5.92
N HIS A 37 -25.42 2.04 -6.94
CA HIS A 37 -24.00 2.37 -7.02
C HIS A 37 -23.78 3.82 -6.60
N LEU A 38 -23.13 4.03 -5.46
CA LEU A 38 -22.71 5.33 -4.97
C LEU A 38 -21.20 5.47 -5.19
N MET A 39 -20.73 6.52 -5.85
CA MET A 39 -19.30 6.72 -6.15
C MET A 39 -18.89 8.17 -5.94
N ASP A 40 -17.61 8.41 -5.64
CA ASP A 40 -17.02 9.74 -5.77
C ASP A 40 -15.91 9.79 -6.83
N MET A 41 -15.37 10.99 -7.04
CA MET A 41 -14.32 11.23 -8.03
C MET A 41 -12.92 10.87 -7.52
N ASP A 42 -12.77 10.62 -6.22
CA ASP A 42 -11.50 10.34 -5.58
C ASP A 42 -11.23 8.83 -5.45
N GLY A 43 -12.14 7.99 -5.95
CA GLY A 43 -11.96 6.53 -6.04
C GLY A 43 -12.63 5.74 -4.92
N GLY A 44 -13.64 6.31 -4.27
CA GLY A 44 -14.54 5.63 -3.33
C GLY A 44 -15.80 5.11 -4.01
N MET A 45 -16.24 3.89 -3.66
CA MET A 45 -17.51 3.34 -4.13
C MET A 45 -18.21 2.51 -3.04
N VAL A 46 -19.54 2.67 -2.94
CA VAL A 46 -20.45 1.82 -2.17
C VAL A 46 -21.47 1.20 -3.12
N MET A 47 -21.65 -0.12 -3.07
CA MET A 47 -22.78 -0.78 -3.75
C MET A 47 -23.63 -1.60 -2.79
N GLY A 48 -24.93 -1.59 -3.02
CA GLY A 48 -25.89 -2.38 -2.24
C GLY A 48 -26.14 -1.85 -0.84
N GLN A 49 -25.98 -0.55 -0.63
CA GLN A 49 -26.31 0.07 0.65
C GLN A 49 -27.80 -0.08 0.97
N ASN A 50 -28.09 -0.45 2.21
CA ASN A 50 -29.43 -0.55 2.75
C ASN A 50 -29.47 0.01 4.18
N ILE A 51 -30.10 1.18 4.34
CA ILE A 51 -30.13 1.92 5.61
C ILE A 51 -31.41 1.69 6.43
N ASN A 52 -32.48 1.22 5.80
CA ASN A 52 -33.84 1.29 6.37
C ASN A 52 -34.81 0.21 5.87
N THR A 53 -34.46 -0.62 4.89
CA THR A 53 -35.38 -1.61 4.33
C THR A 53 -35.12 -2.98 4.96
N LEU A 54 -36.06 -3.47 5.77
CA LEU A 54 -35.90 -4.76 6.44
C LEU A 54 -35.91 -5.93 5.45
N PRO A 55 -35.01 -6.91 5.58
CA PRO A 55 -35.13 -8.19 4.87
C PRO A 55 -36.41 -8.94 5.25
N GLY A 56 -36.95 -9.76 4.35
CA GLY A 56 -38.09 -10.61 4.67
C GLY A 56 -37.77 -11.55 5.83
N GLY A 57 -38.68 -11.59 6.81
CA GLY A 57 -38.53 -12.35 8.05
C GLY A 57 -37.85 -11.60 9.20
N CYS A 58 -37.44 -10.34 9.01
CA CYS A 58 -37.12 -9.44 10.11
C CYS A 58 -38.35 -8.55 10.42
N ASP A 59 -38.91 -8.65 11.62
CA ASP A 59 -40.01 -7.79 12.07
C ASP A 59 -39.52 -6.39 12.46
N GLN A 60 -38.28 -6.32 12.98
CA GLN A 60 -37.60 -5.10 13.39
C GLN A 60 -36.08 -5.26 13.27
N ILE A 61 -35.34 -4.18 13.54
CA ILE A 61 -33.88 -4.23 13.69
C ILE A 61 -33.59 -4.73 15.10
N GLU A 62 -32.93 -5.88 15.22
CA GLU A 62 -32.62 -6.49 16.53
C GLU A 62 -31.37 -5.87 17.19
N ALA A 63 -30.40 -5.45 16.37
CA ALA A 63 -29.21 -4.76 16.86
C ALA A 63 -28.70 -3.72 15.84
N VAL A 64 -28.00 -2.70 16.35
CA VAL A 64 -27.30 -1.71 15.54
C VAL A 64 -25.84 -1.74 15.92
N GLU A 65 -24.99 -2.06 14.96
CA GLU A 65 -23.55 -2.24 15.18
C GLU A 65 -22.73 -1.45 14.17
N GLU A 66 -21.54 -1.06 14.59
CA GLU A 66 -20.56 -0.37 13.75
C GLU A 66 -19.20 -1.05 13.91
N ILE A 67 -18.57 -1.35 12.78
CA ILE A 67 -17.21 -1.89 12.75
C ILE A 67 -16.31 -1.00 11.91
N THR A 68 -15.03 -0.94 12.28
CA THR A 68 -13.99 -0.39 11.42
C THR A 68 -13.09 -1.54 10.98
N VAL A 69 -12.89 -1.65 9.67
CA VAL A 69 -12.08 -2.70 9.05
C VAL A 69 -10.96 -2.04 8.30
N HIS A 70 -9.73 -2.35 8.68
CA HIS A 70 -8.54 -1.88 7.99
C HIS A 70 -8.04 -2.91 6.97
N ALA A 71 -7.61 -2.45 5.81
CA ALA A 71 -7.07 -3.27 4.72
C ALA A 71 -5.67 -2.79 4.33
N GLY A 72 -4.79 -3.75 4.05
CA GLY A 72 -3.51 -3.49 3.41
C GLY A 72 -2.42 -4.51 3.72
N HIS A 73 -1.21 -4.27 3.21
CA HIS A 73 -0.07 -5.18 3.36
C HIS A 73 0.32 -5.41 4.82
N LYS A 74 0.29 -4.37 5.65
CA LYS A 74 0.68 -4.43 7.06
C LYS A 74 -0.08 -5.52 7.83
N TYR A 75 -1.35 -5.73 7.50
CA TYR A 75 -2.20 -6.71 8.20
C TYR A 75 -1.91 -8.15 7.76
N ALA A 76 -1.22 -8.34 6.63
CA ALA A 76 -0.82 -9.64 6.11
C ALA A 76 0.45 -10.19 6.77
N GLU A 77 1.26 -9.36 7.45
CA GLU A 77 2.55 -9.75 8.03
C GLU A 77 2.45 -10.92 9.03
N LYS A 78 1.29 -11.08 9.69
CA LYS A 78 1.00 -12.19 10.60
C LYS A 78 0.70 -13.53 9.90
N PHE A 79 0.54 -13.54 8.59
CA PHE A 79 0.17 -14.71 7.79
C PHE A 79 1.27 -15.04 6.78
N PRO A 80 2.06 -16.10 7.02
CA PRO A 80 3.10 -16.53 6.08
C PRO A 80 2.55 -16.72 4.66
N GLY A 81 3.28 -16.22 3.66
CA GLY A 81 2.91 -16.33 2.25
C GLY A 81 1.79 -15.39 1.78
N ARG A 82 1.23 -14.54 2.66
CA ARG A 82 0.18 -13.58 2.30
C ARG A 82 0.77 -12.19 2.03
N MET A 83 0.16 -11.47 1.08
CA MET A 83 0.55 -10.09 0.77
C MET A 83 -0.48 -9.07 1.22
N PHE A 84 -1.74 -9.47 1.33
CA PHE A 84 -2.85 -8.59 1.65
C PHE A 84 -3.74 -9.25 2.68
N ALA A 85 -4.24 -8.48 3.64
CA ALA A 85 -5.25 -8.94 4.57
C ALA A 85 -6.11 -7.77 5.06
N PHE A 86 -7.26 -8.12 5.60
CA PHE A 86 -7.95 -7.26 6.55
C PHE A 86 -7.26 -7.36 7.92
N ASP A 87 -7.48 -6.40 8.81
CA ASP A 87 -7.05 -6.48 10.20
C ASP A 87 -7.82 -7.55 10.98
N ILE A 88 -9.10 -7.71 10.66
CA ILE A 88 -10.05 -8.69 11.22
C ILE A 88 -10.37 -9.78 10.19
N GLN A 89 -10.31 -11.04 10.61
CA GLN A 89 -10.53 -12.20 9.73
C GLN A 89 -11.91 -12.84 9.91
N GLU A 90 -12.52 -12.66 11.08
CA GLU A 90 -13.78 -13.27 11.45
C GLU A 90 -14.67 -12.25 12.17
N TYR A 91 -15.94 -12.23 11.80
CA TYR A 91 -16.98 -11.42 12.42
C TYR A 91 -18.15 -12.33 12.82
N GLN A 92 -18.85 -11.95 13.89
CA GLN A 92 -20.02 -12.65 14.39
C GLN A 92 -21.07 -11.62 14.74
N PHE A 93 -22.27 -11.75 14.17
CA PHE A 93 -23.39 -10.85 14.41
C PHE A 93 -24.68 -11.64 14.61
N GLU A 94 -25.62 -11.03 15.30
CA GLU A 94 -26.97 -11.57 15.42
C GLU A 94 -27.77 -11.36 14.10
N PRO A 95 -28.75 -12.22 13.80
CA PRO A 95 -29.68 -11.99 12.70
C PRO A 95 -30.41 -10.64 12.80
N CYS A 96 -30.86 -10.09 11.67
CA CYS A 96 -31.58 -8.80 11.63
C CYS A 96 -30.81 -7.60 12.22
N THR A 97 -29.48 -7.69 12.33
CA THR A 97 -28.61 -6.58 12.73
C THR A 97 -28.42 -5.60 11.58
N LYS A 98 -28.54 -4.30 11.87
CA LYS A 98 -28.10 -3.21 10.99
C LYS A 98 -26.63 -2.91 11.27
N LEU A 99 -25.77 -3.28 10.33
CA LEU A 99 -24.33 -3.08 10.42
C LEU A 99 -23.89 -1.89 9.57
N THR A 100 -23.14 -0.97 10.16
CA THR A 100 -22.34 0.02 9.41
C THR A 100 -20.88 -0.43 9.39
N VAL A 101 -20.32 -0.57 8.20
CA VAL A 101 -18.91 -0.92 8.01
C VAL A 101 -18.16 0.33 7.60
N HIS A 102 -17.15 0.70 8.39
CA HIS A 102 -16.16 1.72 8.08
C HIS A 102 -14.92 1.04 7.49
N PHE A 103 -14.85 1.00 6.16
CA PHE A 103 -13.73 0.38 5.47
C PHE A 103 -12.59 1.39 5.29
N VAL A 104 -11.42 1.06 5.82
CA VAL A 104 -10.20 1.85 5.79
C VAL A 104 -9.17 1.12 4.94
N ASN A 105 -8.71 1.77 3.88
CA ASN A 105 -7.57 1.32 3.09
C ASN A 105 -6.30 2.05 3.56
N ASP A 106 -5.34 1.30 4.11
CA ASP A 106 -4.05 1.85 4.56
C ASP A 106 -2.95 1.75 3.47
N ASP A 107 -3.26 1.09 2.35
CA ASP A 107 -2.38 0.89 1.20
C ASP A 107 -2.53 1.96 0.12
N ASN A 108 -1.55 2.01 -0.79
CA ASN A 108 -1.60 2.89 -1.96
C ASN A 108 -2.27 2.25 -3.19
N ILE A 109 -2.82 1.03 -3.03
CA ILE A 109 -3.51 0.30 -4.09
C ILE A 109 -4.97 0.16 -3.71
N ARG A 110 -5.84 -0.11 -4.69
CA ARG A 110 -7.27 -0.29 -4.46
C ARG A 110 -7.55 -1.57 -3.66
N HIS A 111 -8.34 -1.45 -2.60
CA HIS A 111 -8.88 -2.59 -1.86
C HIS A 111 -10.39 -2.49 -1.78
N GLN A 112 -11.03 -3.63 -1.52
CA GLN A 112 -12.48 -3.74 -1.43
C GLN A 112 -12.85 -4.61 -0.24
N TRP A 113 -14.00 -4.30 0.35
CA TRP A 113 -14.70 -5.13 1.32
C TRP A 113 -16.03 -5.51 0.67
N MET A 114 -16.08 -6.72 0.13
CA MET A 114 -17.22 -7.25 -0.61
C MET A 114 -17.78 -8.49 0.08
N MET A 115 -19.10 -8.59 0.07
CA MET A 115 -19.83 -9.76 0.55
C MET A 115 -20.90 -10.16 -0.46
N HIS A 116 -20.90 -11.44 -0.87
CA HIS A 116 -21.89 -12.02 -1.77
C HIS A 116 -22.94 -12.86 -1.03
N GLY A 117 -24.02 -13.24 -1.72
CA GLY A 117 -25.00 -14.20 -1.20
C GLY A 117 -26.10 -13.57 -0.36
N LEU A 118 -26.25 -12.24 -0.45
CA LEU A 118 -27.34 -11.48 0.12
C LEU A 118 -28.62 -11.61 -0.74
N PRO A 119 -29.82 -11.39 -0.17
CA PRO A 119 -31.07 -11.50 -0.92
C PRO A 119 -31.16 -10.50 -2.09
N LYS A 120 -31.27 -11.01 -3.33
CA LYS A 120 -31.24 -10.20 -4.56
C LYS A 120 -32.39 -9.21 -4.71
N TYR A 121 -33.50 -9.41 -4.02
CA TYR A 121 -34.64 -8.48 -4.03
C TYR A 121 -34.32 -7.18 -3.26
N LEU A 122 -33.31 -7.20 -2.38
CA LEU A 122 -32.93 -6.10 -1.51
C LEU A 122 -31.55 -5.55 -1.87
N TYR A 123 -30.62 -6.44 -2.21
CA TYR A 123 -29.26 -6.11 -2.57
C TYR A 123 -29.06 -6.31 -4.07
N PRO A 124 -28.78 -5.26 -4.86
CA PRO A 124 -28.44 -5.39 -6.27
C PRO A 124 -27.36 -6.45 -6.47
N LYS A 125 -27.60 -7.37 -7.42
CA LYS A 125 -26.71 -8.54 -7.70
C LYS A 125 -26.49 -9.49 -6.51
N GLY A 126 -27.18 -9.30 -5.38
CA GLY A 126 -27.05 -10.11 -4.18
C GLY A 126 -25.74 -9.87 -3.43
N MET A 127 -25.25 -8.64 -3.45
CA MET A 127 -23.96 -8.27 -2.88
C MET A 127 -23.98 -6.90 -2.19
N PHE A 128 -23.05 -6.72 -1.26
CA PHE A 128 -22.71 -5.45 -0.64
C PHE A 128 -21.22 -5.21 -0.84
N HIS A 129 -20.84 -3.97 -1.15
CA HIS A 129 -19.49 -3.64 -1.61
C HIS A 129 -19.05 -2.28 -1.10
N LEU A 130 -17.85 -2.21 -0.56
CA LEU A 130 -17.12 -0.98 -0.26
C LEU A 130 -15.77 -1.03 -0.97
N GLU A 131 -15.38 0.06 -1.60
CA GLU A 131 -14.13 0.19 -2.34
C GLU A 131 -13.47 1.52 -2.06
N VAL A 132 -12.15 1.48 -1.93
CA VAL A 132 -11.31 2.66 -1.76
C VAL A 132 -10.04 2.48 -2.57
N THR A 133 -9.73 3.44 -3.45
CA THR A 133 -8.47 3.49 -4.19
C THR A 133 -7.43 4.34 -3.46
N GLY A 134 -6.33 3.71 -3.03
CA GLY A 134 -5.29 4.40 -2.26
C GLY A 134 -5.69 4.64 -0.79
N PRO A 135 -4.92 5.44 -0.03
CA PRO A 135 -5.16 5.60 1.40
C PRO A 135 -6.44 6.40 1.64
N GLY A 136 -7.43 5.79 2.27
CA GLY A 136 -8.72 6.45 2.50
C GLY A 136 -9.72 5.60 3.26
N LYS A 137 -10.89 6.19 3.51
CA LYS A 137 -12.00 5.56 4.23
C LYS A 137 -13.30 5.77 3.48
N ILE A 138 -14.12 4.73 3.47
CA ILE A 138 -15.51 4.79 3.01
C ILE A 138 -16.39 4.04 4.00
N SER A 139 -17.66 4.40 4.05
CA SER A 139 -18.62 3.73 4.93
C SER A 139 -19.87 3.33 4.17
N GLY A 140 -20.45 2.20 4.54
CA GLY A 140 -21.77 1.82 4.06
C GLY A 140 -22.48 0.93 5.06
N THR A 141 -23.80 0.86 4.90
CA THR A 141 -24.68 0.15 5.84
C THR A 141 -25.45 -0.94 5.13
N LEU A 142 -25.64 -2.06 5.80
CA LEU A 142 -26.50 -3.17 5.40
C LEU A 142 -27.28 -3.73 6.60
N ILE A 143 -28.31 -4.53 6.32
CA ILE A 143 -29.15 -5.18 7.32
C ILE A 143 -29.15 -6.68 7.00
N PHE A 144 -28.73 -7.50 7.96
CA PHE A 144 -28.63 -8.93 7.74
C PHE A 144 -30.00 -9.62 7.72
N PRO A 145 -30.18 -10.68 6.91
CA PRO A 145 -31.38 -11.50 6.96
C PRO A 145 -31.52 -12.26 8.29
N PRO A 146 -32.69 -12.86 8.59
CA PRO A 146 -32.93 -13.57 9.85
C PRO A 146 -32.26 -14.95 9.94
N ASN A 147 -31.67 -15.45 8.85
CA ASN A 147 -31.17 -16.83 8.79
C ASN A 147 -29.70 -16.93 9.19
N ASP A 148 -29.36 -18.00 9.89
CA ASP A 148 -27.99 -18.37 10.20
C ASP A 148 -27.21 -18.65 8.91
N LYS A 149 -26.12 -17.92 8.70
CA LYS A 149 -25.31 -18.06 7.49
C LYS A 149 -23.91 -17.50 7.67
N THR A 150 -22.92 -18.22 7.13
CA THR A 150 -21.56 -17.71 6.99
C THR A 150 -21.36 -17.13 5.60
N TYR A 151 -20.85 -15.92 5.55
CA TYR A 151 -20.57 -15.16 4.34
C TYR A 151 -19.07 -15.01 4.13
N LEU A 152 -18.62 -15.15 2.88
CA LEU A 152 -17.26 -14.77 2.51
C LEU A 152 -17.20 -13.25 2.37
N VAL A 153 -16.29 -12.65 3.13
CA VAL A 153 -15.93 -11.25 2.98
C VAL A 153 -14.57 -11.19 2.30
N HIS A 154 -14.43 -10.50 1.19
CA HIS A 154 -13.15 -10.47 0.46
C HIS A 154 -12.97 -9.20 -0.35
N CYS A 155 -11.76 -9.01 -0.87
CA CYS A 155 -11.55 -8.07 -1.97
C CYS A 155 -11.89 -8.76 -3.30
N ASP A 156 -12.66 -8.10 -4.17
CA ASP A 156 -13.09 -8.67 -5.46
C ASP A 156 -11.98 -8.64 -6.53
N ILE A 157 -10.88 -7.93 -6.27
CA ILE A 157 -9.65 -8.08 -7.04
C ILE A 157 -9.09 -9.47 -6.74
N SER A 158 -9.23 -10.39 -7.71
CA SER A 158 -8.89 -11.81 -7.56
C SER A 158 -7.49 -12.03 -6.96
N GLN A 159 -6.51 -11.26 -7.43
CA GLN A 159 -5.13 -11.33 -6.93
C GLN A 159 -4.99 -10.92 -5.46
N HIS A 160 -5.82 -10.00 -4.97
CA HIS A 160 -5.81 -9.57 -3.57
C HIS A 160 -6.42 -10.66 -2.70
N MET A 161 -7.54 -11.25 -3.13
CA MET A 161 -8.19 -12.38 -2.46
C MET A 161 -7.27 -13.61 -2.39
N GLU A 162 -6.69 -14.02 -3.52
CA GLU A 162 -5.77 -15.16 -3.62
C GLU A 162 -4.57 -14.97 -2.68
N LYS A 163 -4.03 -13.75 -2.62
CA LYS A 163 -2.90 -13.39 -1.75
C LYS A 163 -3.31 -13.07 -0.30
N GLY A 164 -4.56 -13.34 0.09
CA GLY A 164 -5.00 -13.39 1.47
C GLY A 164 -6.07 -12.39 1.91
N MET A 165 -6.54 -11.49 1.05
CA MET A 165 -7.56 -10.52 1.43
C MET A 165 -8.96 -11.14 1.41
N LYS A 166 -9.22 -11.96 2.42
CA LYS A 166 -10.51 -12.60 2.70
C LYS A 166 -10.69 -12.87 4.19
N GLY A 167 -11.93 -12.93 4.61
CA GLY A 167 -12.42 -13.19 5.95
C GLY A 167 -13.78 -13.90 5.89
N GLN A 168 -14.33 -14.23 7.04
CA GLN A 168 -15.67 -14.80 7.16
C GLN A 168 -16.53 -13.96 8.09
N LEU A 169 -17.81 -13.82 7.76
CA LEU A 169 -18.79 -13.13 8.58
C LEU A 169 -19.93 -14.09 8.87
N LYS A 170 -20.16 -14.38 10.15
CA LYS A 170 -21.20 -15.28 10.62
C LYS A 170 -22.40 -14.48 11.12
N ILE A 171 -23.58 -14.88 10.65
CA ILE A 171 -24.88 -14.44 11.17
C ILE A 171 -25.46 -15.59 11.98
N GLY A 172 -25.89 -15.31 13.22
CA GLY A 172 -26.38 -16.31 14.16
C GLY A 172 -25.39 -17.46 14.31
N ASP A 173 -25.82 -18.71 14.25
CA ASP A 173 -24.89 -19.86 14.37
C ASP A 173 -23.93 -20.02 13.16
N GLY A 174 -24.17 -19.27 12.07
CA GLY A 174 -23.45 -19.41 10.82
C GLY A 174 -23.72 -20.76 10.10
N SER A 175 -23.12 -20.93 8.94
CA SER A 175 -23.17 -22.20 8.17
C SER A 175 -21.87 -23.00 8.28
N GLY A 176 -21.14 -22.84 9.38
CA GLY A 176 -19.79 -23.38 9.60
C GLY A 176 -18.66 -22.46 9.11
N ASP A 177 -17.42 -22.88 9.34
CA ASP A 177 -16.23 -22.12 8.93
C ASP A 177 -15.94 -22.28 7.44
N LEU A 178 -15.59 -21.17 6.79
CA LEU A 178 -15.17 -21.17 5.40
C LEU A 178 -13.73 -21.67 5.28
N PRO A 179 -13.39 -22.41 4.21
CA PRO A 179 -12.03 -22.91 4.03
C PRO A 179 -11.05 -21.80 3.62
N SER A 180 -9.77 -21.99 3.96
CA SER A 180 -8.66 -21.10 3.57
C SER A 180 -8.78 -19.64 4.01
N ILE A 181 -9.49 -19.36 5.11
CA ILE A 181 -9.56 -18.02 5.70
C ILE A 181 -8.31 -17.83 6.57
N PRO A 182 -7.43 -16.84 6.27
CA PRO A 182 -6.22 -16.61 7.05
C PRO A 182 -6.51 -16.53 8.55
N GLY A 183 -5.75 -17.24 9.37
CA GLY A 183 -5.89 -17.21 10.84
C GLY A 183 -7.12 -17.91 11.41
N VAL A 184 -8.07 -18.37 10.59
CA VAL A 184 -9.31 -19.04 11.04
C VAL A 184 -9.31 -20.50 10.60
N THR A 185 -9.10 -20.77 9.30
CA THR A 185 -9.05 -22.13 8.76
C THR A 185 -7.79 -22.37 7.97
N ALA A 186 -7.37 -23.64 7.92
CA ALA A 186 -6.22 -24.05 7.13
C ALA A 186 -6.47 -23.83 5.62
N ASN A 187 -5.40 -23.54 4.88
CA ASN A 187 -5.45 -23.53 3.42
C ASN A 187 -5.87 -24.91 2.89
N VAL A 188 -6.75 -24.94 1.90
CA VAL A 188 -7.12 -26.17 1.20
C VAL A 188 -5.91 -26.74 0.45
N ILE A 189 -5.11 -25.85 -0.13
CA ILE A 189 -3.82 -26.16 -0.75
C ILE A 189 -2.75 -25.51 0.11
N GLN A 190 -1.94 -26.32 0.78
CA GLN A 190 -0.87 -25.85 1.64
C GLN A 190 0.35 -25.47 0.79
N ASP A 191 0.88 -24.28 1.02
CA ASP A 191 2.14 -23.88 0.42
C ASP A 191 3.28 -24.58 1.17
N ASP A 192 4.09 -25.36 0.44
CA ASP A 192 5.28 -26.01 1.00
C ASP A 192 6.51 -25.13 0.75
N TYR A 193 6.99 -24.49 1.81
CA TYR A 193 8.21 -23.68 1.80
C TYR A 193 9.44 -24.40 2.38
N SER A 194 9.34 -25.71 2.67
CA SER A 194 10.40 -26.48 3.34
C SER A 194 11.73 -26.48 2.58
N GLY A 195 11.72 -26.28 1.26
CA GLY A 195 12.92 -26.15 0.42
C GLY A 195 13.34 -24.73 0.06
N SER A 196 12.56 -23.70 0.42
CA SER A 196 12.76 -22.31 -0.05
C SER A 196 13.16 -21.31 1.02
N ILE A 197 13.18 -21.71 2.29
CA ILE A 197 13.66 -20.88 3.41
C ILE A 197 15.12 -21.25 3.67
N PRO A 198 16.09 -20.35 3.41
CA PRO A 198 17.45 -20.55 3.90
C PRO A 198 17.41 -20.75 5.42
N GLU A 199 18.00 -21.84 5.90
CA GLU A 199 17.94 -22.29 7.29
C GLU A 199 18.45 -21.25 8.32
N GLU A 200 19.12 -20.22 7.82
CA GLU A 200 19.60 -19.05 8.56
C GLU A 200 18.47 -18.13 9.07
N LEU A 201 17.28 -18.15 8.45
CA LEU A 201 16.09 -17.39 8.88
C LEU A 201 15.28 -18.07 9.99
N ILE A 202 15.49 -19.38 10.23
CA ILE A 202 14.74 -20.18 11.20
C ILE A 202 15.41 -20.15 12.58
N LYS A 203 16.68 -19.73 12.66
CA LYS A 203 17.37 -19.58 13.95
C LYS A 203 16.87 -18.33 14.67
N PRO A 204 16.32 -18.44 15.90
CA PRO A 204 16.09 -17.26 16.71
C PRO A 204 17.42 -16.54 16.87
N LEU A 205 17.46 -15.25 16.52
CA LEU A 205 18.64 -14.39 16.64
C LEU A 205 19.20 -14.53 18.06
N SER A 206 20.26 -15.33 18.21
CA SER A 206 20.95 -15.44 19.48
C SER A 206 21.43 -14.05 19.87
N LYS A 207 21.33 -13.70 21.15
CA LYS A 207 21.77 -12.40 21.71
C LYS A 207 23.22 -12.03 21.32
N ALA A 208 24.03 -12.99 20.86
CA ALA A 208 25.39 -12.78 20.38
C ALA A 208 25.49 -12.03 19.04
N ALA A 209 24.46 -12.05 18.18
CA ALA A 209 24.48 -11.32 16.90
C ALA A 209 24.35 -9.79 17.09
N LYS A 210 23.74 -9.33 18.20
CA LYS A 210 23.69 -7.90 18.55
C LYS A 210 25.02 -7.33 19.03
N ALA A 211 25.94 -8.17 19.50
CA ALA A 211 27.23 -7.70 20.03
C ALA A 211 28.27 -7.47 18.92
N LYS A 212 28.27 -8.28 17.85
CA LYS A 212 29.26 -8.14 16.75
C LYS A 212 28.95 -7.03 15.74
N ALA A 213 27.72 -6.54 15.67
CA ALA A 213 27.39 -5.36 14.87
C ALA A 213 27.90 -4.04 15.49
N SER A 214 28.27 -4.05 16.78
CA SER A 214 28.77 -2.88 17.51
C SER A 214 30.27 -2.61 17.29
N GLU A 215 31.06 -3.58 16.83
CA GLU A 215 32.53 -3.44 16.72
C GLU A 215 33.00 -3.01 15.32
N ALA A 216 32.17 -3.12 14.28
CA ALA A 216 32.52 -2.63 12.94
C ALA A 216 32.30 -1.11 12.76
N GLN A 217 31.72 -0.43 13.77
CA GLN A 217 31.46 1.02 13.75
C GLN A 217 32.44 1.78 14.65
N ALA A 218 33.67 1.30 14.77
CA ALA A 218 34.76 2.03 15.38
C ALA A 218 35.95 2.00 14.42
N ASN A 219 35.83 2.75 13.31
CA ASN A 219 36.92 3.40 12.56
C ASN A 219 36.43 3.74 11.15
N ASN A 220 35.66 4.82 11.05
CA ASN A 220 35.90 5.87 10.07
C ASN A 220 35.07 7.07 10.52
N SER A 221 35.76 8.18 10.73
CA SER A 221 35.20 9.51 11.00
C SER A 221 33.99 9.74 10.09
N GLY A 222 32.82 9.94 10.70
CA GLY A 222 31.52 10.17 10.04
C GLY A 222 31.41 11.50 9.27
N PHE A 223 32.51 11.98 8.70
CA PHE A 223 32.60 13.19 7.91
C PHE A 223 33.37 12.91 6.63
N SER A 224 32.70 12.24 5.68
CA SER A 224 33.21 12.10 4.32
C SER A 224 32.88 13.38 3.54
N TRP A 225 33.89 14.00 2.92
CA TRP A 225 33.72 15.17 2.05
C TRP A 225 32.72 14.92 0.90
N VAL A 226 32.58 13.67 0.47
CA VAL A 226 31.58 13.26 -0.53
C VAL A 226 30.15 13.44 0.00
N MET A 227 29.90 13.18 1.29
CA MET A 227 28.60 13.38 1.91
C MET A 227 28.24 14.86 2.00
N VAL A 228 29.21 15.73 2.33
CA VAL A 228 29.02 17.19 2.40
C VAL A 228 28.68 17.76 1.03
N ILE A 229 29.41 17.34 -0.02
CA ILE A 229 29.13 17.74 -1.40
C ILE A 229 27.75 17.24 -1.85
N GLY A 230 27.39 16.00 -1.52
CA GLY A 230 26.08 15.43 -1.83
C GLY A 230 24.92 16.20 -1.18
N ILE A 231 25.06 16.57 0.10
CA ILE A 231 24.04 17.34 0.81
C ILE A 231 23.91 18.75 0.23
N LEU A 232 25.02 19.43 -0.04
CA LEU A 232 25.01 20.77 -0.64
C LEU A 232 24.36 20.77 -2.03
N ALA A 233 24.71 19.80 -2.88
CA ALA A 233 24.10 19.63 -4.18
C ALA A 233 22.60 19.33 -4.08
N GLY A 234 22.20 18.46 -3.14
CA GLY A 234 20.81 18.12 -2.87
C GLY A 234 19.98 19.32 -2.44
N VAL A 235 20.48 20.15 -1.51
CA VAL A 235 19.77 21.35 -1.03
C VAL A 235 19.60 22.40 -2.13
N LEU A 236 20.61 22.58 -2.99
CA LEU A 236 20.55 23.52 -4.11
C LEU A 236 19.58 23.06 -5.21
N LEU A 237 19.52 21.76 -5.50
CA LEU A 237 18.67 21.20 -6.55
C LEU A 237 17.23 20.92 -6.08
N ALA A 238 17.01 20.71 -4.78
CA ALA A 238 15.70 20.39 -4.21
C ALA A 238 14.56 21.32 -4.65
N PRO A 239 14.65 22.68 -4.58
CA PRO A 239 13.52 23.54 -4.97
C PRO A 239 13.16 23.44 -6.46
N VAL A 240 14.13 23.13 -7.32
CA VAL A 240 13.90 22.94 -8.76
C VAL A 240 13.26 21.57 -9.02
N LEU A 241 13.77 20.52 -8.37
CA LEU A 241 13.24 19.16 -8.52
C LEU A 241 11.82 19.04 -7.93
N ILE A 242 11.54 19.65 -6.78
CA ILE A 242 10.21 19.66 -6.16
C ILE A 242 9.18 20.34 -7.07
N ARG A 243 9.53 21.46 -7.72
CA ARG A 243 8.63 22.12 -8.69
C ARG A 243 8.42 21.26 -9.94
N ARG A 244 9.45 20.55 -10.39
CA ARG A 244 9.42 19.74 -11.61
C ARG A 244 8.67 18.43 -11.46
N PHE A 245 8.72 17.81 -10.28
CA PHE A 245 8.08 16.52 -10.01
C PHE A 245 6.75 16.63 -9.24
N LYS A 246 6.24 17.86 -9.03
CA LYS A 246 4.97 18.08 -8.34
C LYS A 246 3.81 17.49 -9.14
N GLY A 247 3.12 16.51 -8.56
CA GLY A 247 1.94 15.87 -9.17
C GLY A 247 2.24 14.71 -10.13
N MET A 248 3.51 14.31 -10.27
CA MET A 248 3.89 13.13 -11.04
C MET A 248 3.82 11.87 -10.16
N SER A 249 3.38 10.76 -10.74
CA SER A 249 3.42 9.43 -10.13
C SER A 249 4.86 8.92 -9.99
N ALA A 250 5.07 7.94 -9.10
CA ALA A 250 6.41 7.37 -8.87
C ALA A 250 7.06 6.81 -10.16
N GLY A 251 6.26 6.21 -11.05
CA GLY A 251 6.74 5.70 -12.34
C GLY A 251 7.17 6.81 -13.30
N GLU A 252 6.42 7.92 -13.34
CA GLU A 252 6.76 9.08 -14.18
C GLU A 252 8.03 9.79 -13.70
N ILE A 253 8.24 9.87 -12.38
CA ILE A 253 9.47 10.41 -11.79
C ILE A 253 10.68 9.56 -12.18
N ILE A 254 10.58 8.23 -12.11
CA ILE A 254 11.67 7.32 -12.47
C ILE A 254 12.03 7.48 -13.95
N SER A 255 11.03 7.47 -14.84
CA SER A 255 11.24 7.68 -16.28
C SER A 255 11.90 9.02 -16.58
N ALA A 256 11.44 10.10 -15.93
CA ALA A 256 12.01 11.43 -16.09
C ALA A 256 13.47 11.53 -15.60
N ILE A 257 13.82 10.80 -14.53
CA ILE A 257 15.20 10.74 -14.02
C ILE A 257 16.10 9.97 -15.01
N VAL A 258 15.64 8.83 -15.52
CA VAL A 258 16.38 8.03 -16.51
C VAL A 258 16.64 8.83 -17.79
N GLU A 259 15.66 9.59 -18.26
CA GLU A 259 15.80 10.44 -19.43
C GLU A 259 16.73 11.64 -19.20
N MET A 260 16.70 12.24 -18.01
CA MET A 260 17.63 13.31 -17.65
C MET A 260 19.08 12.79 -17.56
N LEU A 261 19.26 11.58 -17.05
CA LEU A 261 20.56 10.88 -17.02
C LEU A 261 21.07 10.58 -18.43
N SER A 262 20.22 10.07 -19.32
CA SER A 262 20.62 9.74 -20.70
C SER A 262 21.03 10.98 -21.48
N GLN A 263 20.29 12.08 -21.35
CA GLN A 263 20.63 13.38 -21.95
C GLN A 263 21.92 13.97 -21.35
N GLY A 264 22.13 13.81 -20.04
CA GLY A 264 23.36 14.20 -19.35
C GLY A 264 24.58 13.46 -19.90
N ILE A 265 24.50 12.14 -20.01
CA ILE A 265 25.57 11.28 -20.56
C ILE A 265 25.87 11.67 -22.02
N ALA A 266 24.84 11.82 -22.85
CA ALA A 266 25.00 12.21 -24.25
C ALA A 266 25.69 13.58 -24.42
N SER A 267 25.35 14.54 -23.55
CA SER A 267 25.98 15.87 -23.55
C SER A 267 27.45 15.79 -23.11
N LEU A 268 27.76 14.95 -22.12
CA LEU A 268 29.10 14.75 -21.61
C LEU A 268 30.01 14.09 -22.67
N ILE A 269 29.49 13.09 -23.38
CA ILE A 269 30.18 12.46 -24.52
C ILE A 269 30.50 13.51 -25.60
N LYS A 270 29.54 14.38 -25.97
CA LYS A 270 29.75 15.44 -26.97
C LYS A 270 30.86 16.41 -26.57
N ILE A 271 30.90 16.81 -25.30
CA ILE A 271 31.93 17.72 -24.77
C ILE A 271 33.31 17.05 -24.84
N VAL A 272 33.42 15.79 -24.39
CA VAL A 272 34.67 15.04 -24.41
C VAL A 272 35.15 14.80 -25.84
N SER A 273 34.27 14.39 -26.76
CA SER A 273 34.62 14.20 -28.16
C SER A 273 35.06 15.50 -28.83
N GLY A 274 34.41 16.63 -28.49
CA GLY A 274 34.79 17.95 -28.99
C GLY A 274 36.16 18.40 -28.48
N LEU A 275 36.50 18.10 -27.23
CA LEU A 275 37.82 18.38 -26.66
C LEU A 275 38.91 17.49 -27.28
N ILE A 276 38.65 16.20 -27.49
CA ILE A 276 39.57 15.28 -28.16
C ILE A 276 39.82 15.73 -29.61
N ALA A 277 38.79 16.14 -30.35
CA ALA A 277 38.95 16.65 -31.72
C ALA A 277 39.79 17.94 -31.77
N LYS A 278 39.67 18.79 -30.75
CA LYS A 278 40.38 20.08 -30.67
C LYS A 278 41.86 19.94 -30.26
N TYR A 279 42.21 18.94 -29.46
CA TYR A 279 43.58 18.73 -28.95
C TYR A 279 44.31 17.51 -29.53
N GLY A 280 43.60 16.61 -30.22
CA GLY A 280 44.14 15.38 -30.81
C GLY A 280 44.58 15.49 -32.27
N SER A 281 44.38 16.63 -32.93
CA SER A 281 44.85 16.84 -34.31
C SER A 281 46.36 17.09 -34.33
N LYS A 282 47.16 16.02 -34.24
CA LYS A 282 48.58 16.08 -34.63
C LYS A 282 48.66 16.15 -36.15
N LYS A 283 49.30 17.20 -36.67
CA LYS A 283 49.67 17.34 -38.09
C LYS A 283 50.34 16.04 -38.57
N ALA A 284 49.89 15.53 -39.70
CA ALA A 284 50.57 14.47 -40.42
C ALA A 284 52.02 14.90 -40.68
N ILE A 285 52.97 14.07 -40.26
CA ILE A 285 54.38 14.22 -40.61
C ILE A 285 54.49 13.71 -42.05
N GLU A 286 54.73 14.60 -43.00
CA GLU A 286 55.09 14.22 -44.37
C GLU A 286 56.44 13.49 -44.32
N LEU A 287 56.45 12.25 -44.79
CA LEU A 287 57.67 11.49 -45.04
C LEU A 287 58.30 12.03 -46.32
N PRO A 288 59.62 12.28 -46.37
CA PRO A 288 60.27 12.76 -47.57
C PRO A 288 60.26 11.65 -48.63
N ASP A 289 59.84 12.01 -49.84
CA ASP A 289 60.03 11.17 -51.02
C ASP A 289 61.53 11.05 -51.34
N LYS A 290 61.87 9.86 -51.84
CA LYS A 290 63.22 9.31 -52.08
C LYS A 290 64.27 10.28 -52.63
#